data_AF-A0A3D6C621-F1
#
_entry.id   AF-A0A3D6C621-F1
#
_cell.length_a   1.000
_cell.length_b   1.000
_cell.length_c   1.000
_cell.angle_alpha   90.00
_cell.angle_beta   90.00
_cell.angle_gamma   90.00
#
_symmetry.space_group_name_H-M   'P 1'
#
loop_
_entity.id
_entity.type
_entity.pdbx_description
1 polymer ?
#
loop_
_entity_poly.entity_id
_entity_poly.type
_entity_poly.pdbx_seq_one_letter_code
_entity_poly.pdbx_strand_id
1 'polypeptide(L)' 'QGKGIGTALMRRFCREVDACCARAYLETEGPKNIRFYQKFGFEITAVSEIFQVENTYMLRDVHEVEDRVS' A
#
# COMPACT_ATOMS: atom_id res chain seq x y z
N GLN A 1 -2.09 -7.82 17.26
CA GLN A 1 -1.44 -6.97 16.22
C GLN A 1 -0.56 -5.94 16.92
N GLY A 2 0.55 -5.47 16.32
CA GLY A 2 1.35 -4.36 16.90
C GLY A 2 2.81 -4.62 17.24
N LYS A 3 3.41 -5.76 16.86
CA LYS A 3 4.86 -6.02 17.04
C LYS A 3 5.74 -5.41 15.94
N GLY A 4 5.22 -4.49 15.14
CA GLY A 4 5.97 -3.86 14.03
C GLY A 4 6.24 -4.76 12.80
N ILE A 5 5.91 -6.06 12.85
CA ILE A 5 6.16 -7.01 11.75
C ILE A 5 5.52 -6.55 10.44
N GLY A 6 4.24 -6.14 10.47
CA GLY A 6 3.56 -5.65 9.27
C GLY A 6 4.23 -4.40 8.68
N THR A 7 4.73 -3.49 9.53
CA THR A 7 5.48 -2.31 9.08
C THR A 7 6.83 -2.70 8.47
N ALA A 8 7.55 -3.65 9.08
CA ALA A 8 8.82 -4.13 8.54
C ALA A 8 8.64 -4.80 7.18
N LEU A 9 7.60 -5.63 7.04
CA LEU A 9 7.23 -6.27 5.79
C LEU A 9 6.88 -5.24 4.72
N MET A 10 5.98 -4.29 5.02
CA MET A 10 5.58 -3.26 4.04
C MET A 10 6.76 -2.38 3.61
N ARG A 11 7.68 -2.03 4.51
CA ARG A 11 8.89 -1.30 4.13
C ARG A 11 9.77 -2.08 3.15
N ARG A 12 9.93 -3.38 3.35
CA ARG A 12 10.69 -4.23 2.41
C ARG A 12 9.96 -4.32 1.08
N PHE A 13 8.65 -4.55 1.11
CA PHE A 13 7.80 -4.61 -0.08
C PHE A 13 7.90 -3.34 -0.93
N CYS A 14 7.70 -2.16 -0.33
CA CYS A 14 7.76 -0.89 -1.07
C CYS A 14 9.11 -0.68 -1.74
N ARG A 15 10.23 -1.03 -1.08
CA ARG A 15 11.56 -0.92 -1.69
C ARG A 15 11.70 -1.76 -2.96
N GLU A 16 11.13 -2.97 -2.97
CA GLU A 16 11.19 -3.82 -4.17
C GLU A 16 10.29 -3.26 -5.29
N VAL A 17 9.09 -2.79 -4.95
CA VAL A 17 8.18 -2.16 -5.91
C VAL A 17 8.82 -0.93 -6.55
N ASP A 18 9.46 -0.09 -5.73
CA ASP A 18 10.16 1.12 -6.19
C ASP A 18 11.35 0.77 -7.07
N ALA A 19 12.18 -0.20 -6.67
CA ALA A 19 13.32 -0.66 -7.46
C ALA A 19 12.93 -1.25 -8.82
N CYS A 20 11.69 -1.74 -8.95
CA CYS A 20 11.14 -2.24 -10.21
C CYS A 20 10.34 -1.20 -11.00
N CYS A 21 10.27 0.06 -10.54
CA CYS A 21 9.41 1.11 -11.10
C CYS A 21 7.96 0.62 -11.30
N ALA A 22 7.45 -0.16 -10.35
CA ALA A 22 6.17 -0.83 -10.46
C ALA A 22 5.06 -0.12 -9.67
N ARG A 23 3.81 -0.34 -10.09
CA ARG A 23 2.62 -0.02 -9.29
C ARG A 23 2.28 -1.18 -8.37
N ALA A 24 1.66 -0.90 -7.23
CA ALA A 24 1.17 -1.94 -6.32
C ALA A 24 -0.30 -1.73 -6.00
N TYR A 25 -1.07 -2.82 -5.98
CA TYR A 25 -2.50 -2.82 -5.69
C TYR A 25 -2.81 -3.73 -4.51
N LEU A 26 -3.81 -3.36 -3.71
CA LEU A 26 -4.35 -4.21 -2.66
C LEU A 26 -5.84 -3.98 -2.42
N GLU A 27 -6.44 -4.96 -1.78
CA GLU A 27 -7.79 -4.94 -1.24
C GLU A 27 -7.74 -4.96 0.28
N THR A 28 -8.56 -4.12 0.91
CA THR A 28 -8.63 -4.08 2.38
C THR A 28 -10.01 -3.65 2.86
N GLU A 29 -10.31 -4.05 4.09
CA GLU A 29 -11.51 -3.62 4.81
C GLU A 29 -11.12 -2.84 6.08
N GLY A 30 -11.99 -1.91 6.46
CA GLY A 30 -11.95 -1.21 7.74
C GLY A 30 -10.94 -0.05 7.85
N PRO A 31 -11.29 1.02 8.59
CA PRO A 31 -10.53 2.27 8.62
C PRO A 31 -9.12 2.13 9.23
N LYS A 32 -8.88 1.10 10.06
CA LYS A 32 -7.57 0.84 10.63
C LYS A 32 -6.57 0.38 9.57
N ASN A 33 -6.98 -0.51 8.67
CA ASN A 33 -6.11 -1.06 7.64
C ASN A 33 -5.89 -0.03 6.52
N ILE A 34 -6.94 0.70 6.13
CA ILE A 34 -6.84 1.83 5.19
C ILE A 34 -5.76 2.82 5.67
N ARG A 35 -5.87 3.31 6.91
CA ARG A 35 -4.87 4.21 7.50
C ARG A 35 -3.48 3.59 7.65
N PHE A 36 -3.38 2.27 7.75
CA PHE A 36 -2.10 1.59 7.82
C PHE A 36 -1.42 1.61 6.44
N TYR A 37 -2.14 1.29 5.36
CA TYR A 37 -1.59 1.25 4.00
C TYR A 37 -1.33 2.65 3.42
N GLN A 38 -2.13 3.66 3.77
CA GLN A 38 -1.88 5.05 3.39
C GLN A 38 -0.49 5.55 3.80
N LYS A 39 0.04 5.06 4.94
CA LYS A 39 1.40 5.40 5.41
C LYS A 39 2.52 4.90 4.48
N PHE A 40 2.20 4.02 3.54
CA PHE A 40 3.13 3.45 2.57
C PHE A 40 2.90 3.99 1.14
N GLY A 41 2.07 5.03 0.98
CA GLY A 41 1.78 5.66 -0.31
C GLY A 41 0.66 5.01 -1.11
N PHE A 42 -0.17 4.18 -0.47
CA PHE A 42 -1.38 3.66 -1.11
C PHE A 42 -2.53 4.67 -0.98
N GLU A 43 -3.23 4.89 -2.08
CA GLU A 43 -4.40 5.75 -2.17
C GLU A 43 -5.64 4.93 -2.54
N ILE A 44 -6.81 5.35 -2.08
CA ILE A 44 -8.06 4.68 -2.42
C ILE A 44 -8.41 4.98 -3.87
N THR A 45 -8.64 3.94 -4.67
CA THR A 45 -9.05 4.09 -6.08
C THR A 45 -10.51 3.71 -6.30
N ALA A 46 -11.05 2.81 -5.47
CA ALA A 46 -12.45 2.41 -5.53
C ALA A 46 -12.92 1.86 -4.18
N VAL A 47 -14.24 1.81 -4.01
CA VAL A 47 -14.92 1.15 -2.90
C VAL A 47 -16.08 0.33 -3.47
N SER A 48 -16.27 -0.89 -2.97
CA SER A 48 -17.42 -1.73 -3.30
C SER A 48 -18.06 -2.30 -2.04
N GLU A 49 -19.35 -2.61 -2.13
CA GLU A 49 -20.04 -3.37 -1.10
C GLU A 49 -20.25 -4.80 -1.60
N ILE A 50 -19.68 -5.77 -0.89
CA ILE A 50 -19.82 -7.20 -1.20
C ILE A 50 -20.34 -7.88 0.05
N PHE A 51 -21.52 -8.51 -0.03
CA PHE A 51 -22.18 -9.16 1.10
C PHE A 51 -22.29 -8.28 2.36
N GLN A 52 -22.64 -6.99 2.20
CA GLN A 52 -22.75 -6.01 3.29
C GLN A 52 -21.42 -5.66 3.99
N VAL A 53 -20.29 -6.04 3.38
CA VAL A 53 -18.95 -5.63 3.79
C VAL A 53 -18.41 -4.63 2.78
N GLU A 54 -17.96 -3.48 3.28
CA GLU A 54 -17.29 -2.46 2.46
C GLU A 54 -15.83 -2.86 2.22
N ASN A 55 -15.52 -3.16 0.96
CA ASN A 55 -14.16 -3.42 0.50
C ASN A 55 -13.59 -2.18 -0.18
N THR A 56 -12.41 -1.78 0.27
CA THR A 56 -11.65 -0.67 -0.29
C THR A 56 -10.51 -1.20 -1.15
N TYR A 57 -10.41 -0.68 -2.36
CA TYR A 57 -9.35 -0.96 -3.30
C TYR A 57 -8.34 0.17 -3.24
N MET A 58 -7.07 -0.16 -3.11
CA MET A 58 -6.01 0.83 -2.97
C MET A 58 -4.87 0.59 -3.95
N LEU A 59 -4.35 1.67 -4.51
CA LEU A 59 -3.24 1.66 -5.44
C LEU A 59 -2.11 2.55 -4.93
N ARG A 60 -0.90 2.07 -5.07
CA ARG A 60 0.33 2.84 -4.91
C ARG A 60 0.94 3.00 -6.29
N ASP A 61 1.10 4.25 -6.73
CA ASP A 61 1.66 4.53 -8.04
C ASP A 61 3.18 4.29 -8.08
N VAL A 62 3.74 4.35 -9.29
CA VAL A 62 5.18 4.30 -9.51
C VAL A 62 5.83 5.48 -8.80
N HIS A 63 6.72 5.21 -7.86
CA HIS A 63 7.61 6.24 -7.33
C HIS A 63 8.92 6.16 -8.09
N GLU A 64 9.24 7.22 -8.82
CA GLU A 64 10.58 7.37 -9.38
C GLU A 64 11.56 7.50 -8.23
N VAL A 65 12.48 6.53 -8.12
CA VAL A 65 13.67 6.71 -7.30
C VAL A 65 14.59 7.59 -8.13
N GLU A 66 14.74 8.87 -7.77
CA GLU A 66 15.84 9.67 -8.31
C GLU A 66 17.15 8.96 -7.93
N ASP A 67 17.72 8.24 -8.88
CA ASP A 67 19.02 7.60 -8.75
C ASP A 67 20.02 8.70 -8.36
N ARG A 68 20.50 8.64 -7.12
CA ARG A 68 21.61 9.45 -6.66
C ARG A 68 22.85 9.00 -7.43
N VAL A 69 23.10 9.64 -8.58
CA VAL A 69 24.40 9.66 -9.22
C VAL A 69 25.39 10.18 -8.17
N SER A 70 26.27 9.28 -7.71
CA SER A 70 27.49 9.64 -6.96
C SER A 70 28.64 9.87 -7.92
#